data_AF-A0A7X7VW45-F1
#
_entry.id   AF-A0A7X7VW45-F1
#
_cell.length_a   1.000
_cell.length_b   1.000
_cell.length_c   1.000
_cell.angle_alpha   90.00
_cell.angle_beta   90.00
_cell.angle_gamma   90.00
#
_symmetry.space_group_name_H-M   'P 1'
#
loop_
_entity.id
_entity.type
_entity.pdbx_description
1 polymer ?
#
loop_
_entity_poly.entity_id
_entity_poly.type
_entity_poly.pdbx_seq_one_letter_code
_entity_poly.pdbx_strand_id
1 'polypeptide(L)' 'MKKGNGNWFEMPKSDFFCLVLILLFCIVPFALVKSQSSFLGVSNFGWIMGVLMFLTPVISLAGMVFEKREN' A
#
# COMPACT_ATOMS: atom_id res chain seq x y z
N MET A 1 26.39 -5.29 -25.03
CA MET A 1 24.99 -4.88 -24.81
C MET A 1 24.55 -5.36 -23.43
N LYS A 2 24.21 -4.47 -22.50
CA LYS A 2 23.15 -4.68 -21.50
C LYS A 2 22.71 -3.31 -21.00
N LYS A 3 21.48 -2.97 -21.37
CA LYS A 3 20.81 -1.68 -21.12
C LYS A 3 20.81 -1.38 -19.63
N GLY A 4 21.49 -0.32 -19.23
CA GLY A 4 21.29 0.35 -17.95
C GLY A 4 19.94 1.06 -17.96
N ASN A 5 18.86 0.30 -17.77
CA ASN A 5 17.53 0.86 -17.57
C ASN A 5 17.34 1.14 -16.08
N GLY A 6 18.02 2.15 -15.51
CA GLY A 6 17.66 2.87 -14.26
C GLY A 6 17.12 2.13 -13.02
N ASN A 7 17.11 0.80 -12.98
CA ASN A 7 16.57 -0.02 -11.91
C ASN A 7 17.72 -0.20 -10.92
N TRP A 8 17.75 0.67 -9.92
CA TRP A 8 18.73 0.63 -8.84
C TRP A 8 18.58 -0.61 -7.95
N PHE A 9 17.48 -1.36 -8.09
CA PHE A 9 17.23 -2.64 -7.41
C PHE A 9 16.42 -3.58 -8.32
N GLU A 10 16.83 -4.85 -8.43
CA GLU A 10 15.95 -5.91 -8.94
C GLU A 10 14.86 -6.14 -7.91
N MET A 11 13.70 -5.50 -8.11
CA MET A 11 12.57 -5.63 -7.20
C MET A 11 11.75 -6.87 -7.61
N PRO A 12 11.51 -7.83 -6.69
CA PRO A 12 10.58 -8.93 -6.93
C PRO A 12 9.22 -8.40 -7.39
N LYS A 13 8.52 -9.13 -8.27
CA LYS A 13 7.19 -8.71 -8.75
C LYS A 13 6.18 -8.56 -7.61
N SER A 14 6.34 -9.36 -6.54
CA SER A 14 5.56 -9.29 -5.30
C SER A 14 5.73 -7.94 -4.60
N ASP A 15 6.97 -7.51 -4.40
CA ASP A 15 7.30 -6.24 -3.75
C ASP A 15 6.78 -5.04 -4.55
N PHE A 16 6.88 -5.08 -5.88
CA PHE A 16 6.32 -4.04 -6.73
C PHE A 16 4.79 -3.94 -6.59
N PHE A 17 4.10 -5.08 -6.54
CA PHE A 17 2.65 -5.12 -6.34
C PHE A 17 2.26 -4.60 -4.95
N CYS A 18 3.03 -4.95 -3.92
CA CYS A 18 2.83 -4.47 -2.56
C CYS A 18 3.03 -2.94 -2.46
N LEU A 19 4.03 -2.40 -3.16
CA LEU A 19 4.28 -0.97 -3.25
C LEU A 19 3.12 -0.22 -3.92
N VAL A 20 2.59 -0.75 -5.02
CA VAL A 20 1.42 -0.18 -5.71
C VAL A 20 0.18 -0.19 -4.81
N LEU A 21 -0.05 -1.29 -4.07
CA LEU A 21 -1.15 -1.41 -3.11
C LEU A 21 -1.05 -0.38 -1.99
N ILE A 22 0.14 -0.20 -1.41
CA ILE A 22 0.38 0.82 -0.37
C ILE A 22 0.11 2.22 -0.93
N LEU A 23 0.53 2.49 -2.16
CA LEU A 23 0.30 3.79 -2.80
C LEU A 23 -1.20 4.07 -2.97
N LEU A 24 -1.97 3.06 -3.41
CA LEU A 24 -3.42 3.15 -3.53
C LEU A 24 -4.08 3.39 -2.17
N PHE A 25 -3.68 2.63 -1.14
CA PHE A 25 -4.20 2.84 0.21
C PHE A 25 -3.84 4.19 0.80
N CYS A 26 -2.71 4.78 0.42
CA CYS A 26 -2.40 6.15 0.81
C CYS A 26 -3.35 7.17 0.17
N ILE A 27 -3.75 6.99 -1.10
CA ILE A 27 -4.51 8.02 -1.84
C ILE A 27 -6.03 7.89 -1.62
N VAL A 28 -6.55 6.67 -1.48
CA VAL A 28 -7.99 6.39 -1.32
C VAL A 28 -8.65 7.16 -0.16
N PRO A 29 -8.04 7.26 1.05
CA PRO A 29 -8.61 8.01 2.17
C PRO A 29 -8.76 9.50 1.85
N PHE A 30 -7.79 10.09 1.14
CA PHE A 30 -7.85 11.50 0.76
C PHE A 30 -8.86 11.75 -0.36
N ALA A 31 -9.07 10.79 -1.26
CA ALA A 31 -10.10 10.88 -2.30
C ALA A 31 -11.52 10.79 -1.72
N LEU A 32 -11.73 9.97 -0.68
CA LEU A 32 -13.03 9.76 -0.05
C LEU A 32 -13.46 10.90 0.89
N VAL A 33 -12.51 11.66 1.45
CA VAL A 33 -12.81 12.74 2.41
C VAL A 33 -12.71 14.10 1.72
N LYS A 34 -13.79 14.49 1.01
CA LYS A 34 -13.96 15.86 0.50
C LYS A 34 -14.29 16.82 1.64
N SER A 35 -13.26 17.43 2.22
CA SER A 35 -13.18 18.76 2.86
C SER A 35 -14.48 19.49 3.25
N GLN A 36 -15.39 18.86 3.98
CA GLN A 36 -16.21 19.58 4.95
C GLN A 36 -15.74 19.13 6.32
N SER A 37 -15.05 20.04 7.00
CA SER A 37 -14.43 19.93 8.32
C SER A 37 -15.45 19.74 9.45
N SER A 38 -16.43 18.86 9.23
CA SER A 38 -17.26 18.31 10.29
C SER A 38 -16.41 17.30 11.06
N PHE A 39 -16.47 17.37 12.39
CA PHE A 39 -15.79 16.46 13.33
C PHE A 39 -15.97 14.97 12.94
N LEU A 40 -17.11 14.63 12.37
CA LEU A 40 -17.43 13.29 11.88
C LEU A 40 -16.54 12.84 10.72
N GLY A 41 -16.18 13.74 9.81
CA GLY A 41 -15.32 13.46 8.65
C GLY A 41 -13.88 13.17 9.06
N VAL A 42 -13.38 13.89 10.07
CA VAL A 42 -12.03 13.69 10.63
C VAL A 42 -11.95 12.38 11.41
N SER A 43 -12.98 12.06 12.20
CA SER A 43 -13.09 10.77 12.89
C SER A 43 -13.10 9.58 11.91
N ASN A 44 -13.92 9.66 10.86
CA ASN A 44 -13.98 8.61 9.84
C ASN A 44 -12.65 8.46 9.08
N PHE A 45 -11.96 9.55 8.78
CA PHE A 45 -10.62 9.51 8.17
C PHE A 45 -9.62 8.80 9.08
N GLY A 46 -9.61 9.11 10.39
CA GLY A 46 -8.73 8.47 11.36
C GLY A 46 -8.96 6.96 11.46
N TRP A 47 -10.22 6.52 11.46
CA TRP A 47 -10.57 5.09 11.46
C TRP A 47 -10.16 4.39 10.17
N ILE A 48 -10.38 5.01 9.00
CA ILE A 48 -9.95 4.46 7.71
C ILE A 48 -8.43 4.32 7.68
N MET A 49 -7.69 5.35 8.13
CA MET A 49 -6.22 5.30 8.22
C MET A 49 -5.73 4.22 9.19
N GLY A 50 -6.37 4.06 10.35
CA GLY A 50 -6.03 3.02 11.32
C GLY A 50 -6.23 1.61 10.77
N VAL A 51 -7.35 1.38 10.07
CA VAL A 51 -7.64 0.09 9.41
C VAL A 51 -6.60 -0.21 8.33
N LEU A 52 -6.23 0.79 7.53
CA LEU A 52 -5.21 0.65 6.49
C LEU A 52 -3.82 0.37 7.06
N MET A 53 -3.44 1.04 8.15
CA MET A 53 -2.18 0.77 8.87
C MET A 53 -2.12 -0.66 9.40
N PHE A 54 -3.26 -1.25 9.80
CA PHE A 54 -3.32 -2.65 10.22
C PHE A 54 -3.31 -3.63 9.04
N LEU A 55 -4.01 -3.33 7.94
CA LEU A 55 -4.05 -4.17 6.74
C LEU A 55 -2.71 -4.25 6.01
N THR A 56 -1.94 -3.17 6.01
CA THR A 56 -0.65 -3.08 5.30
C THR A 56 0.34 -4.19 5.70
N PRO A 57 0.67 -4.40 6.99
CA PRO A 57 1.57 -5.49 7.40
C PRO A 57 0.97 -6.88 7.15
N VAL A 58 -0.36 -7.05 7.22
CA VAL A 58 -1.03 -8.33 6.93
C VAL A 58 -0.85 -8.71 5.46
N ILE A 59 -1.03 -7.75 4.55
CA ILE A 59 -0.85 -7.97 3.11
C ILE A 59 0.63 -8.26 2.80
N SER A 60 1.55 -7.53 3.42
CA SER A 60 2.99 -7.76 3.25
C SER A 60 3.42 -9.15 3.75
N LEU A 61 2.93 -9.58 4.92
CA LEU A 61 3.14 -10.93 5.45
C LEU A 61 2.53 -12.01 4.54
N ALA A 62 1.32 -11.78 4.03
CA ALA A 62 0.68 -12.71 3.10
C ALA A 62 1.53 -12.86 1.82
N GLY A 63 2.00 -11.76 1.25
CA GLY A 63 2.90 -11.76 0.09
C GLY A 63 4.17 -12.58 0.32
N MET A 64 4.82 -12.42 1.47
CA MET A 64 6.00 -13.22 1.84
C MET A 64 5.68 -14.72 1.99
N VAL A 65 4.51 -15.07 2.54
CA VAL A 65 4.08 -16.48 2.68
C VAL A 65 3.80 -17.13 1.32
N PHE A 66 3.18 -16.39 0.39
CA PHE A 66 2.95 -16.88 -0.97
C PHE A 66 4.27 -17.07 -1.73
N GLU A 67 5.19 -16.11 -1.64
CA GLU A 67 6.51 -16.21 -2.29
C GLU A 67 7.34 -17.39 -1.73
N LYS A 68 7.23 -17.67 -0.43
CA LYS A 68 7.84 -18.84 0.20
C LYS A 68 7.23 -20.18 -0.23
N ARG A 69 5.99 -20.21 -0.74
CA ARG A 69 5.36 -21.43 -1.27
C ARG A 69 5.67 -21.67 -2.75
N GLU A 70 6.07 -20.64 -3.47
CA GLU A 70 6.36 -20.70 -4.91
C GLU A 70 7.83 -21.07 -5.21
N ASN A 71 8.73 -20.91 -4.23
CA ASN A 71 10.12 -21.42 -4.23
C ASN A 71 10.25 -22.74 -3.43
#